data_AF-A0A2M7AQ95-F1
#
_entry.id   AF-A0A2M7AQ95-F1
#
_cell.length_a   1.000
_cell.length_b   1.000
_cell.length_c   1.000
_cell.angle_alpha   90.00
_cell.angle_beta   90.00
_cell.angle_gamma   90.00
#
_symmetry.space_group_name_H-M   'P 1'
#
loop_
_entity.id
_entity.type
_entity.pdbx_description
1 polymer ?
#
loop_
_entity_poly.entity_id
_entity_poly.type
_entity_poly.pdbx_seq_one_letter_code
_entity_poly.pdbx_strand_id
1 'polypeptide(L)'
;MITRKIALELLHANMQSLNLRKHCYAVGAVMKALAKHLSPKGRSASDLKKDEDKWEIVGILHDGDYEKTKDTPEKHTLLMIDWLKEMGENDPEIISAIYSHNFSHTGQNAPKNNLEWSLYCCDELTGLIVAVTLVRPTKKLADVTVGNILDKWNSKSFAAGVKREQI
;
A
#
# COMPACT_ATOMS: atom_id res chain seq x y z
N MET A 1 -3.06 20.18 -0.31
CA MET A 1 -3.70 18.84 -0.34
C MET A 1 -3.23 18.15 -1.60
N ILE A 2 -2.43 17.12 -1.40
CA ILE A 2 -1.85 16.28 -2.42
C ILE A 2 -2.95 15.66 -3.28
N THR A 3 -2.69 15.55 -4.58
CA THR A 3 -3.56 14.85 -5.53
C THR A 3 -2.88 13.57 -5.98
N ARG A 4 -3.65 12.63 -6.53
CA ARG A 4 -3.11 11.40 -7.13
C ARG A 4 -2.01 11.69 -8.16
N LYS A 5 -2.16 12.75 -8.96
CA LYS A 5 -1.15 13.15 -9.95
C LYS A 5 0.17 13.53 -9.28
N ILE A 6 0.11 14.39 -8.26
CA ILE A 6 1.28 14.83 -7.48
C ILE A 6 1.94 13.63 -6.78
N ALA A 7 1.14 12.72 -6.19
CA ALA A 7 1.65 11.52 -5.55
C ALA A 7 2.42 10.62 -6.54
N LEU A 8 1.91 10.45 -7.77
CA LEU A 8 2.61 9.69 -8.81
C LEU A 8 3.90 10.36 -9.27
N GLU A 9 3.88 11.69 -9.45
CA GLU A 9 5.09 12.46 -9.80
C GLU A 9 6.16 12.31 -8.72
N LEU A 10 5.77 12.39 -7.45
CA LEU A 10 6.67 12.21 -6.30
C LEU A 10 7.24 10.79 -6.22
N LEU A 11 6.39 9.77 -6.41
CA LEU A 11 6.84 8.37 -6.47
C LEU A 11 7.83 8.16 -7.61
N HIS A 12 7.55 8.69 -8.80
CA HIS A 12 8.41 8.52 -9.98
C HIS A 12 9.75 9.23 -9.84
N ALA A 13 9.77 10.37 -9.15
CA ALA A 13 11.02 11.06 -8.84
C ALA A 13 11.92 10.23 -7.90
N ASN A 14 11.34 9.43 -7.02
CA ASN A 14 12.07 8.81 -5.91
C ASN A 14 12.28 7.30 -5.99
N MET A 15 11.54 6.59 -6.84
CA MET A 15 11.62 5.15 -7.05
C MET A 15 11.73 4.86 -8.54
N GLN A 16 12.77 4.17 -9.02
CA GLN A 16 12.99 3.90 -10.46
C GLN A 16 12.59 2.49 -10.91
N SER A 17 12.55 1.54 -9.99
CA SER A 17 12.13 0.16 -10.24
C SER A 17 10.68 0.11 -10.70
N LEU A 18 10.48 -0.38 -11.92
CA LEU A 18 9.15 -0.57 -12.47
C LEU A 18 8.32 -1.59 -11.68
N ASN A 19 8.97 -2.57 -11.04
CA ASN A 19 8.28 -3.57 -10.23
C ASN A 19 7.79 -2.98 -8.91
N LEU A 20 8.61 -2.18 -8.23
CA LEU A 20 8.20 -1.49 -7.00
C LEU A 20 7.10 -0.46 -7.29
N ARG A 21 7.19 0.27 -8.41
CA ARG A 21 6.10 1.17 -8.82
C ARG A 21 4.79 0.42 -9.04
N LYS A 22 4.84 -0.74 -9.71
CA LYS A 22 3.65 -1.59 -9.92
C LYS A 22 3.06 -2.08 -8.61
N HIS A 23 3.90 -2.40 -7.63
CA HIS A 23 3.50 -2.75 -6.26
C HIS A 23 2.74 -1.59 -5.61
N CYS A 24 3.33 -0.39 -5.57
CA CYS A 24 2.67 0.82 -5.07
C CYS A 24 1.32 1.10 -5.75
N TYR A 25 1.20 0.89 -7.06
CA TYR A 25 -0.08 1.04 -7.75
C TYR A 25 -1.11 0.00 -7.35
N ALA A 26 -0.68 -1.25 -7.17
CA ALA A 26 -1.56 -2.33 -6.71
C ALA A 26 -2.08 -2.03 -5.30
N VAL A 27 -1.20 -1.63 -4.38
CA VAL A 27 -1.57 -1.22 -3.01
C VAL A 27 -2.52 -0.02 -3.06
N GLY A 28 -2.22 1.02 -3.83
CA GLY A 28 -3.12 2.17 -4.03
C GLY A 28 -4.52 1.76 -4.53
N ALA A 29 -4.60 0.85 -5.50
CA ALA A 29 -5.88 0.36 -6.01
C ALA A 29 -6.67 -0.43 -4.97
N VAL A 30 -6.00 -1.29 -4.19
CA VAL A 30 -6.64 -2.04 -3.09
C VAL A 30 -7.10 -1.10 -1.99
N MET A 31 -6.26 -0.14 -1.59
CA MET A 31 -6.62 0.88 -0.59
C MET A 31 -7.83 1.69 -1.01
N LYS A 32 -7.92 2.11 -2.27
CA LYS A 32 -9.13 2.78 -2.81
C LYS A 32 -10.38 1.92 -2.64
N ALA A 33 -10.29 0.63 -2.98
CA ALA A 33 -11.41 -0.31 -2.86
C ALA A 33 -11.81 -0.55 -1.39
N LEU A 34 -10.82 -0.64 -0.48
CA LEU A 34 -11.05 -0.81 0.95
C LEU A 34 -11.69 0.43 1.58
N ALA A 35 -11.30 1.64 1.16
CA ALA A 35 -11.93 2.90 1.59
C ALA A 35 -13.43 2.88 1.32
N LYS A 36 -13.81 2.43 0.12
CA LYS A 36 -15.20 2.27 -0.27
C LYS A 36 -15.92 1.18 0.51
N HIS A 37 -15.27 0.04 0.70
CA HIS A 37 -15.85 -1.10 1.40
C HIS A 37 -16.13 -0.81 2.88
N LEU A 38 -15.20 -0.12 3.54
CA LEU A 38 -15.25 0.19 4.97
C LEU A 38 -15.95 1.52 5.28
N SER A 39 -16.40 2.25 4.25
CA SER A 39 -17.08 3.53 4.45
C SER A 39 -18.43 3.37 5.15
N PRO A 40 -18.74 4.23 6.14
CA PRO A 40 -20.05 4.26 6.76
C PRO A 40 -21.17 4.52 5.75
N LYS A 41 -22.33 3.87 5.96
CA LYS A 41 -23.53 4.12 5.16
C LYS A 41 -24.01 5.56 5.34
N GLY A 42 -24.56 6.16 4.28
CA GLY A 42 -25.15 7.51 4.31
C GLY A 42 -24.18 8.67 4.07
N ARG A 43 -22.90 8.39 3.77
CA ARG A 43 -21.95 9.42 3.31
C ARG A 43 -22.34 9.95 1.93
N SER A 44 -22.07 11.23 1.68
CA SER A 44 -22.26 11.82 0.36
C SER A 44 -21.26 11.22 -0.64
N ALA A 45 -21.60 11.24 -1.93
CA ALA A 45 -20.71 10.76 -2.98
C ALA A 45 -19.37 11.53 -3.03
N SER A 46 -19.39 12.83 -2.72
CA SER A 46 -18.18 13.66 -2.65
C SER A 46 -17.29 13.28 -1.47
N ASP A 47 -17.87 13.00 -0.31
CA ASP A 47 -17.12 12.61 0.88
C ASP A 47 -16.48 11.23 0.69
N LEU A 48 -17.23 10.28 0.11
CA LEU A 48 -16.72 8.97 -0.24
C LEU A 48 -15.55 9.06 -1.22
N LYS A 49 -15.68 9.90 -2.26
CA LYS A 49 -14.60 10.08 -3.24
C LYS A 49 -13.34 10.68 -2.61
N LYS A 50 -13.49 11.61 -1.67
CA LYS A 50 -12.37 12.19 -0.93
C LYS A 50 -11.62 11.14 -0.11
N ASP A 51 -12.35 10.25 0.57
CA ASP A 51 -11.74 9.15 1.33
C ASP A 51 -11.04 8.16 0.39
N GLU A 52 -11.70 7.75 -0.70
CA GLU A 52 -11.12 6.87 -1.73
C GLU A 52 -9.81 7.43 -2.29
N ASP A 53 -9.78 8.72 -2.65
CA ASP A 53 -8.59 9.36 -3.21
C ASP A 53 -7.47 9.50 -2.17
N LYS A 54 -7.80 9.78 -0.89
CA LYS A 54 -6.82 9.80 0.21
C LYS A 54 -6.17 8.42 0.40
N TRP A 55 -6.97 7.37 0.48
CA TRP A 55 -6.49 6.01 0.69
C TRP A 55 -5.65 5.52 -0.49
N GLU A 56 -6.05 5.86 -1.72
CA GLU A 56 -5.26 5.56 -2.92
C GLU A 56 -3.89 6.25 -2.88
N ILE A 57 -3.83 7.52 -2.47
CA ILE A 57 -2.56 8.27 -2.34
C ILE A 57 -1.65 7.63 -1.29
N VAL A 58 -2.18 7.27 -0.13
CA VAL A 58 -1.44 6.56 0.92
C VAL A 58 -0.83 5.26 0.36
N GLY A 59 -1.63 4.45 -0.33
CA GLY A 59 -1.14 3.21 -0.94
C GLY A 59 -0.12 3.43 -2.06
N ILE A 60 -0.21 4.53 -2.82
CA ILE A 60 0.80 4.87 -3.85
C ILE A 60 2.15 5.26 -3.20
N LEU A 61 2.12 5.92 -2.04
CA LEU A 61 3.30 6.53 -1.45
C LEU A 61 3.95 5.72 -0.33
N HIS A 62 3.28 4.70 0.23
CA HIS A 62 3.77 3.97 1.41
C HIS A 62 5.23 3.52 1.28
N ASP A 63 5.59 3.01 0.09
CA ASP A 63 6.91 2.47 -0.23
C ASP A 63 7.83 3.47 -0.95
N GLY A 64 7.44 4.74 -1.06
CA GLY A 64 8.08 5.70 -1.94
C GLY A 64 9.57 5.96 -1.67
N ASP A 65 10.04 5.66 -0.45
CA ASP A 65 11.46 5.74 -0.08
C ASP A 65 12.18 4.38 0.03
N TYR A 66 11.50 3.27 -0.28
CA TYR A 66 12.01 1.91 -0.09
C TYR A 66 13.35 1.68 -0.82
N GLU A 67 13.50 2.16 -2.06
CA GLU A 67 14.76 2.00 -2.81
C GLU A 67 15.97 2.62 -2.12
N LYS A 68 15.76 3.70 -1.37
CA LYS A 68 16.81 4.43 -0.65
C LYS A 68 17.02 3.89 0.78
N THR A 69 16.09 3.08 1.29
CA THR A 69 16.04 2.65 2.70
C THR A 69 16.06 1.14 2.89
N LYS A 70 16.01 0.34 1.82
CA LYS A 70 16.00 -1.14 1.86
C LYS A 70 17.15 -1.76 2.69
N ASP A 71 18.30 -1.10 2.75
CA ASP A 71 19.49 -1.56 3.50
C ASP A 71 19.50 -1.03 4.95
N THR A 72 18.56 -0.16 5.30
CA THR A 72 18.32 0.42 6.63
C THR A 72 16.81 0.46 6.95
N PRO A 73 16.15 -0.69 7.13
CA PRO A 73 14.69 -0.78 7.26
C PRO A 73 14.10 0.08 8.40
N GLU A 74 14.88 0.36 9.44
CA GLU A 74 14.48 1.25 10.54
C GLU A 74 14.25 2.70 10.11
N LYS A 75 14.78 3.11 8.95
CA LYS A 75 14.59 4.44 8.35
C LYS A 75 13.51 4.50 7.29
N HIS A 76 12.97 3.35 6.87
CA HIS A 76 11.91 3.30 5.88
C HIS A 76 10.68 4.08 6.38
N THR A 77 9.98 4.76 5.46
CA THR A 77 8.90 5.75 5.64
C THR A 77 9.34 7.16 6.04
N LEU A 78 10.51 7.31 6.68
CA LEU A 78 10.94 8.62 7.22
C LEU A 78 11.19 9.63 6.09
N LEU A 79 11.92 9.21 5.05
CA LEU A 79 12.25 10.09 3.92
C LEU A 79 11.00 10.45 3.12
N MET A 80 10.08 9.50 2.95
CA MET A 80 8.81 9.76 2.27
C MET A 80 8.03 10.87 3.00
N ILE A 81 8.03 10.84 4.32
CA ILE A 81 7.30 11.84 5.12
C ILE A 81 8.02 13.19 5.11
N ASP A 82 9.35 13.21 5.10
CA ASP A 82 10.11 14.45 4.93
C ASP A 82 9.80 15.11 3.57
N TRP A 83 9.79 14.34 2.48
CA TRP A 83 9.43 14.88 1.15
C TRP A 83 8.00 15.41 1.09
N LEU A 84 7.05 14.76 1.76
CA LEU A 84 5.67 15.24 1.87
C LEU A 84 5.60 16.59 2.60
N LYS A 85 6.30 16.72 3.73
CA LYS A 85 6.35 17.97 4.50
C LYS A 85 7.02 19.10 3.72
N GLU A 86 8.12 18.81 3.02
CA GLU A 86 8.83 19.77 2.17
C GLU A 86 7.95 20.35 1.06
N MET A 87 7.04 19.55 0.49
CA MET A 87 6.06 20.04 -0.48
C MET A 87 4.80 20.68 0.15
N GLY A 88 4.77 20.83 1.47
CA GLY A 88 3.67 21.43 2.22
C GLY A 88 2.48 20.50 2.49
N GLU A 89 2.61 19.19 2.27
CA GLU A 89 1.60 18.22 2.65
C GLU A 89 1.77 17.82 4.12
N ASN A 90 0.75 18.12 4.92
CA ASN A 90 0.78 17.97 6.39
C ASN A 90 -0.48 17.28 6.93
N ASP A 91 -1.28 16.61 6.09
CA ASP A 91 -2.43 15.81 6.54
C ASP A 91 -1.95 14.72 7.53
N PRO A 92 -2.36 14.80 8.81
CA PRO A 92 -1.90 13.87 9.84
C PRO A 92 -2.37 12.43 9.59
N GLU A 93 -3.48 12.21 8.88
CA GLU A 93 -3.94 10.86 8.56
C GLU A 93 -3.04 10.20 7.51
N ILE A 94 -2.61 10.96 6.49
CA ILE A 94 -1.68 10.45 5.46
C ILE A 94 -0.33 10.12 6.11
N ILE A 95 0.19 11.04 6.92
CA ILE A 95 1.49 10.87 7.60
C ILE A 95 1.45 9.70 8.58
N SER A 96 0.40 9.60 9.41
CA SER A 96 0.24 8.49 10.37
C SER A 96 0.14 7.14 9.66
N ALA A 97 -0.63 7.07 8.57
CA ALA A 97 -0.74 5.86 7.78
C ALA A 97 0.59 5.39 7.21
N ILE A 98 1.34 6.28 6.55
CA ILE A 98 2.65 5.94 5.98
C ILE A 98 3.63 5.53 7.10
N TYR A 99 3.68 6.22 8.24
CA TYR A 99 4.53 5.79 9.36
C TYR A 99 4.18 4.39 9.88
N SER A 100 2.88 4.11 10.03
CA SER A 100 2.41 2.85 10.64
C SER A 100 2.73 1.60 9.80
N HIS A 101 2.92 1.78 8.50
CA HIS A 101 3.31 0.70 7.59
C HIS A 101 4.60 0.01 8.02
N ASN A 102 5.58 0.76 8.55
CA ASN A 102 6.87 0.22 8.96
C ASN A 102 6.88 -0.35 10.40
N PHE A 103 5.71 -0.58 11.00
CA PHE A 103 5.58 -1.09 12.37
C PHE A 103 6.33 -2.41 12.58
N SER A 104 6.34 -3.32 11.61
CA SER A 104 7.01 -4.62 11.78
C SER A 104 8.53 -4.56 11.90
N HIS A 105 9.17 -3.49 11.43
CA HIS A 105 10.62 -3.31 11.54
C HIS A 105 11.01 -2.49 12.77
N THR A 106 10.18 -1.51 13.14
CA THR A 106 10.52 -0.53 14.18
C THR A 106 9.88 -0.83 15.54
N GLY A 107 8.76 -1.57 15.57
CA GLY A 107 7.91 -1.71 16.75
C GLY A 107 7.22 -0.41 17.17
N GLN A 108 7.30 0.64 16.35
CA GLN A 108 6.74 1.97 16.62
C GLN A 108 5.54 2.26 15.70
N ASN A 109 4.66 3.16 16.12
CA ASN A 109 3.49 3.59 15.34
C ASN A 109 2.58 2.44 14.89
N ALA A 110 2.29 1.50 15.79
CA ALA A 110 1.37 0.39 15.50
C ALA A 110 0.05 0.91 14.87
N PRO A 111 -0.49 0.24 13.82
CA PRO A 111 -1.75 0.62 13.20
C PRO A 111 -2.92 0.71 14.21
N LYS A 112 -3.75 1.76 14.12
CA LYS A 112 -4.77 2.11 15.12
C LYS A 112 -6.18 2.24 14.56
N ASN A 113 -6.31 2.39 13.25
CA ASN A 113 -7.60 2.65 12.58
C ASN A 113 -7.70 1.88 11.27
N ASN A 114 -8.87 1.96 10.61
CA ASN A 114 -9.13 1.22 9.38
C ASN A 114 -8.17 1.57 8.24
N LEU A 115 -7.74 2.83 8.11
CA LEU A 115 -6.80 3.24 7.07
C LEU A 115 -5.43 2.58 7.29
N GLU A 116 -4.92 2.68 8.50
CA GLU A 116 -3.61 2.14 8.89
C GLU A 116 -3.57 0.61 8.80
N TRP A 117 -4.59 -0.08 9.32
CA TRP A 117 -4.67 -1.54 9.23
C TRP A 117 -4.89 -2.01 7.79
N SER A 118 -5.66 -1.28 6.99
CA SER A 118 -5.84 -1.62 5.57
C SER A 118 -4.51 -1.55 4.82
N LEU A 119 -3.71 -0.51 5.07
CA LEU A 119 -2.40 -0.38 4.44
C LEU A 119 -1.47 -1.52 4.86
N TYR A 120 -1.36 -1.76 6.17
CA TYR A 120 -0.50 -2.80 6.72
C TYR A 120 -0.84 -4.19 6.16
N CYS A 121 -2.12 -4.55 6.10
CA CYS A 121 -2.54 -5.87 5.63
C CYS A 121 -2.50 -6.03 4.11
N CYS A 122 -2.90 -4.98 3.37
CA CYS A 122 -3.00 -5.10 1.92
C CYS A 122 -1.63 -5.07 1.22
N ASP A 123 -0.60 -4.51 1.85
CA ASP A 123 0.75 -4.50 1.32
C ASP A 123 1.24 -5.93 1.01
N GLU A 124 1.33 -6.79 2.03
CA GLU A 124 1.72 -8.19 1.91
C GLU A 124 0.74 -9.00 1.02
N LEU A 125 -0.56 -8.70 1.08
CA LEU A 125 -1.58 -9.36 0.27
C LEU A 125 -1.36 -9.15 -1.22
N THR A 126 -0.99 -7.94 -1.65
CA THR A 126 -0.74 -7.66 -3.07
C THR A 126 0.42 -8.50 -3.61
N GLY A 127 1.47 -8.72 -2.80
CA GLY A 127 2.56 -9.64 -3.10
C GLY A 127 2.08 -11.07 -3.36
N LEU A 128 1.18 -11.60 -2.51
CA LEU A 128 0.60 -12.93 -2.71
C LEU A 128 -0.22 -13.00 -4.01
N ILE A 129 -1.08 -12.01 -4.26
CA ILE A 129 -1.92 -11.96 -5.46
C ILE A 129 -1.05 -11.93 -6.73
N VAL A 130 0.02 -11.14 -6.73
CA VAL A 130 0.96 -11.07 -7.86
C VAL A 130 1.69 -12.41 -8.03
N ALA A 131 2.15 -13.04 -6.95
CA ALA A 131 2.79 -14.35 -7.05
C ALA A 131 1.85 -15.41 -7.64
N VAL A 132 0.59 -15.45 -7.18
CA VAL A 132 -0.45 -16.32 -7.74
C VAL A 132 -0.66 -16.04 -9.23
N THR A 133 -0.62 -14.77 -9.63
CA THR A 133 -0.75 -14.37 -11.03
C THR A 133 0.40 -14.89 -11.89
N LEU A 134 1.64 -14.73 -11.42
CA LEU A 134 2.85 -15.01 -12.20
C LEU A 134 3.07 -16.50 -12.51
N VAL A 135 2.52 -17.40 -11.68
CA VAL A 135 2.59 -18.85 -11.95
C VAL A 135 1.52 -19.36 -12.89
N ARG A 136 0.55 -18.52 -13.28
CA ARG A 136 -0.47 -18.89 -14.27
C ARG A 136 0.11 -18.78 -15.68
N PRO A 137 -0.30 -19.67 -16.62
CA PRO A 137 0.14 -19.58 -18.02
C PRO A 137 -0.12 -18.21 -18.66
N THR A 138 -1.27 -17.59 -18.33
CA THR A 138 -1.66 -16.30 -18.91
C THR A 138 -0.93 -15.10 -18.31
N LYS A 139 -0.45 -15.21 -17.06
CA LYS A 139 0.18 -14.13 -16.28
C LYS A 139 -0.70 -12.86 -16.16
N LYS A 140 -2.02 -12.99 -16.31
CA LYS A 140 -2.98 -11.89 -16.25
C LYS A 140 -3.69 -11.87 -14.90
N LEU A 141 -3.69 -10.71 -14.24
CA LEU A 141 -4.45 -10.48 -13.00
C LEU A 141 -5.95 -10.76 -13.17
N ALA A 142 -6.52 -10.43 -14.34
CA ALA A 142 -7.93 -10.64 -14.65
C ALA A 142 -8.37 -12.12 -14.62
N ASP A 143 -7.43 -13.07 -14.73
CA ASP A 143 -7.71 -14.50 -14.70
C ASP A 143 -7.54 -15.10 -13.30
N VAL A 144 -7.17 -14.28 -12.30
CA VAL A 144 -7.00 -14.71 -10.90
C VAL A 144 -8.32 -14.55 -10.16
N THR A 145 -8.74 -15.63 -9.52
CA THR A 145 -9.93 -15.66 -8.65
C THR A 145 -9.53 -15.73 -7.18
N VAL A 146 -10.46 -15.41 -6.29
CA VAL A 146 -10.28 -15.58 -4.83
C VAL A 146 -9.90 -17.02 -4.48
N GLY A 147 -10.54 -18.01 -5.12
CA GLY A 147 -10.21 -19.43 -4.93
C GLY A 147 -8.74 -19.73 -5.22
N ASN A 148 -8.17 -19.16 -6.29
CA ASN A 148 -6.76 -19.37 -6.62
C ASN A 148 -5.80 -18.80 -5.57
N ILE A 149 -6.19 -17.70 -4.91
CA ILE A 149 -5.41 -17.11 -3.82
C ILE A 149 -5.49 -18.01 -2.59
N LEU A 150 -6.70 -18.44 -2.22
CA LEU A 150 -6.93 -19.31 -1.07
C LEU A 150 -6.24 -20.68 -1.23
N ASP A 151 -6.18 -21.23 -2.44
CA ASP A 151 -5.45 -22.48 -2.73
C ASP A 151 -3.96 -22.38 -2.40
N LYS A 152 -3.38 -21.17 -2.51
CA LYS A 152 -1.97 -20.90 -2.21
C LYS A 152 -1.72 -20.35 -0.80
N TRP A 153 -2.78 -19.97 -0.09
CA TRP A 153 -2.70 -19.35 1.23
C TRP A 153 -1.85 -20.16 2.23
N ASN A 154 -2.21 -21.45 2.38
CA ASN A 154 -1.56 -22.35 3.33
C ASN A 154 -0.21 -22.90 2.85
N SER A 155 0.16 -22.66 1.59
CA SER A 155 1.44 -23.09 1.03
C SER A 155 2.53 -22.08 1.39
N LYS A 156 3.11 -22.21 2.60
CA LYS A 156 4.13 -21.27 3.11
C LYS A 156 5.38 -21.19 2.24
N SER A 157 5.71 -22.23 1.49
CA SER A 157 6.85 -22.23 0.55
C SER A 157 6.56 -21.43 -0.73
N PHE A 158 5.29 -21.28 -1.11
CA PHE A 158 4.91 -20.45 -2.24
C PHE A 158 4.98 -18.98 -1.85
N ALA A 159 5.69 -18.14 -2.59
CA ALA A 159 5.88 -16.72 -2.20
C ALA A 159 6.35 -16.60 -0.73
N ALA A 160 7.42 -17.31 -0.38
CA ALA A 160 7.92 -17.41 1.00
C ALA A 160 8.33 -16.06 1.63
N GLY A 161 8.56 -15.03 0.80
CA GLY A 161 8.79 -13.66 1.27
C GLY A 161 7.54 -12.97 1.81
N VAL A 162 6.34 -13.47 1.51
CA VAL A 162 5.08 -12.88 1.98
C VAL A 162 4.73 -13.39 3.37
N LYS A 163 4.52 -12.48 4.32
CA LYS A 163 4.17 -12.80 5.71
C LYS A 163 2.64 -12.91 5.86
N ARG A 164 2.12 -14.15 5.85
CA ARG A 164 0.66 -14.39 5.90
C ARG A 164 0.01 -13.85 7.16
N GLU A 165 0.73 -13.84 8.27
CA GLU A 165 0.29 -13.32 9.56
C GLU A 165 0.05 -11.80 9.55
N GLN A 166 0.55 -11.09 8.54
CA GLN A 166 0.30 -9.67 8.36
C GLN A 166 -0.93 -9.39 7.50
N ILE A 167 -1.48 -10.40 6.81
CA ILE A 167 -2.66 -10.27 5.94
C ILE A 167 -3.95 -10.52 6.72
#